data_AF-A0A8C4K250-F1
#
_entry.id   AF-A0A8C4K250-F1
#
_cell.length_a   1.000
_cell.length_b   1.000
_cell.length_c   1.000
_cell.angle_alpha   90.00
_cell.angle_beta   90.00
_cell.angle_gamma   90.00
#
_symmetry.space_group_name_H-M   'P 1'
#
loop_
_entity.id
_entity.type
_entity.pdbx_description
1 polymer ?
#
loop_
_entity_poly.entity_id
_entity_poly.type
_entity_poly.pdbx_seq_one_letter_code
_entity_poly.pdbx_strand_id
1 'polypeptide(L)'
;MAFSNQSFRRGSSSHFYPPAPSVSGLTVRKTAIQKFQAPSVYGGAGGYGTRISASTNYGQGFGGKFGSNFQLSITGNDELLTGNEKTAMQNLNDRLASYLEKVRSLEKANSQIEKQIKEYYEKNTSDLRHDHSPYFKIIEELQNKIGVAQLENARLVLQIDNAKLAADDFRVKFENEHLLLQSVQNDITGLLRVRDDLTLTKSDLESQIESVNEEIVFLKKNHEEEVYRLSKQVGGSVNVEVDAAPGINLATIMENMRRQYEEMADKNREEAKQRFEKQTEELNQEVAINTEQLQNQRREIVERRQTFQGLELELQSHLNMKKSLEDTLAETEARYSYQLAQIQEAVANLEAQLRQIRADMAGQSNEYSILLDIKTRLEMEIATYRRLLEGEDSGHFQLDTAKEETEKDLSKVKKIKTIVEEVVDGKVVSSQISEIEDKM
;
A
#
# COMPACT_ATOMS: atom_id res chain seq x y z
N MET A 1 43.69 49.59 49.56
CA MET A 1 44.86 49.25 48.73
C MET A 1 44.39 49.04 47.30
N ALA A 2 45.17 49.52 46.34
CA ALA A 2 44.77 49.78 44.97
C ALA A 2 44.40 48.52 44.17
N PHE A 3 43.28 48.61 43.46
CA PHE A 3 42.92 47.75 42.33
C PHE A 3 43.79 48.12 41.13
N SER A 4 44.45 47.12 40.52
CA SER A 4 45.05 47.24 39.19
C SER A 4 44.61 46.08 38.33
N ASN A 5 43.99 46.45 37.22
CA ASN A 5 43.49 45.65 36.13
C ASN A 5 44.61 44.91 35.38
N GLN A 6 44.32 43.70 34.90
CA GLN A 6 44.81 43.33 33.58
C GLN A 6 43.79 42.46 32.83
N SER A 7 43.47 42.97 31.64
CA SER A 7 42.47 42.59 30.66
C SER A 7 42.79 41.29 29.91
N PHE A 8 41.75 40.54 29.51
CA PHE A 8 41.73 39.89 28.20
C PHE A 8 40.35 39.95 27.55
N ARG A 9 40.38 40.37 26.28
CA ARG A 9 39.26 40.49 25.34
C ARG A 9 38.96 39.15 24.67
N ARG A 10 37.71 39.04 24.22
CA ARG A 10 37.19 38.34 23.02
C ARG A 10 37.26 36.81 22.99
N GLY A 11 36.07 36.21 22.94
CA GLY A 11 35.80 34.91 22.31
C GLY A 11 34.32 34.83 21.97
N SER A 12 34.00 34.86 20.69
CA SER A 12 32.67 35.02 20.10
C SER A 12 31.68 33.91 20.48
N SER A 13 30.43 34.29 20.72
CA SER A 13 29.29 33.38 20.74
C SER A 13 29.03 32.83 19.33
N SER A 14 29.26 31.54 19.12
CA SER A 14 28.70 30.82 17.96
C SER A 14 27.51 30.00 18.43
N HIS A 15 26.32 30.59 18.29
CA HIS A 15 25.05 29.88 18.23
C HIS A 15 25.12 28.90 17.05
N PHE A 16 25.14 27.61 17.33
CA PHE A 16 24.98 26.56 16.33
C PHE A 16 23.49 26.28 16.16
N TYR A 17 22.87 26.92 15.17
CA TYR A 17 21.60 26.46 14.62
C TYR A 17 21.88 25.23 13.73
N PRO A 18 21.08 24.16 13.80
CA PRO A 18 21.17 23.09 12.81
C PRO A 18 20.74 23.64 11.44
N PRO A 19 21.47 23.34 10.36
CA PRO A 19 21.05 23.77 9.03
C PRO A 19 19.85 22.95 8.59
N ALA A 20 18.75 23.63 8.27
CA ALA A 20 17.65 23.05 7.52
C ALA A 20 18.17 22.51 6.16
N PRO A 21 17.64 21.39 5.65
CA PRO A 21 18.04 20.88 4.34
C PRO A 21 17.62 21.88 3.24
N SER A 22 18.63 22.39 2.54
CA SER A 22 18.50 23.19 1.34
C SER A 22 17.88 22.36 0.23
N VAL A 23 16.61 22.62 -0.09
CA VAL A 23 15.96 22.12 -1.31
C VAL A 23 16.43 22.98 -2.49
N SER A 24 17.62 22.66 -3.01
CA SER A 24 18.13 23.29 -4.22
C SER A 24 17.47 22.67 -5.46
N GLY A 25 16.44 23.37 -5.93
CA GLY A 25 16.24 23.68 -7.34
C GLY A 25 16.24 22.50 -8.32
N LEU A 26 15.10 21.82 -8.44
CA LEU A 26 14.73 21.17 -9.70
C LEU A 26 14.73 22.23 -10.81
N THR A 27 15.70 22.15 -11.72
CA THR A 27 15.62 22.86 -12.99
C THR A 27 14.53 22.17 -13.81
N VAL A 28 13.35 22.80 -13.85
CA VAL A 28 12.26 22.43 -14.75
C VAL A 28 12.72 22.64 -16.19
N ARG A 29 13.21 21.59 -16.85
CA ARG A 29 13.18 21.52 -18.31
C ARG A 29 11.70 21.41 -18.70
N LYS A 30 11.13 22.51 -19.20
CA LYS A 30 9.89 22.48 -19.97
C LYS A 30 10.14 21.70 -21.27
N THR A 31 10.00 20.39 -21.22
CA THR A 31 9.66 19.63 -22.42
C THR A 31 8.17 19.79 -22.63
N ALA A 32 7.80 20.47 -23.71
CA ALA A 32 6.41 20.52 -24.16
C ALA A 32 5.97 19.07 -24.42
N ILE A 33 5.01 18.61 -23.62
CA ILE A 33 4.31 17.35 -23.84
C ILE A 33 3.50 17.53 -25.14
N GLN A 34 4.00 17.04 -26.27
CA GLN A 34 3.12 16.71 -27.39
C GLN A 34 2.33 15.47 -27.00
N LYS A 35 1.12 15.68 -26.49
CA LYS A 35 0.13 14.61 -26.35
C LYS A 35 -0.29 14.21 -27.77
N PHE A 36 0.27 13.13 -28.30
CA PHE A 36 -0.43 12.38 -29.33
C PHE A 36 -1.57 11.64 -28.62
N GLN A 37 -2.75 12.25 -28.66
CA GLN A 37 -3.97 11.60 -28.23
C GLN A 37 -4.31 10.54 -29.29
N ALA A 38 -4.30 9.27 -28.90
CA ALA A 38 -4.85 8.20 -29.72
C ALA A 38 -6.35 8.47 -29.93
N PRO A 39 -6.91 8.20 -31.12
CA PRO A 39 -8.33 8.39 -31.36
C PRO A 39 -9.12 7.52 -30.38
N SER A 40 -10.01 8.15 -29.61
CA SER A 40 -10.89 7.44 -28.68
C SER A 40 -11.92 6.62 -29.45
N VAL A 41 -11.85 5.30 -29.35
CA VAL A 41 -12.87 4.39 -29.84
C VAL A 41 -13.87 4.17 -28.71
N TYR A 42 -15.07 4.74 -28.84
CA TYR A 42 -16.19 4.41 -27.95
C TYR A 42 -16.90 3.16 -28.51
N GLY A 43 -16.57 2.00 -27.94
CA GLY A 43 -17.28 0.75 -28.22
C GLY A 43 -18.45 0.59 -27.25
N GLY A 44 -19.67 0.80 -27.72
CA GLY A 44 -20.87 0.47 -26.97
C GLY A 44 -20.97 -1.05 -26.74
N ALA A 45 -21.25 -1.46 -25.52
CA ALA A 45 -21.55 -2.86 -25.18
C ALA A 45 -22.84 -3.28 -25.90
N GLY A 46 -22.71 -3.98 -27.03
CA GLY A 46 -23.85 -4.42 -27.82
C GLY A 46 -23.57 -4.64 -29.29
N GLY A 47 -22.47 -5.29 -29.65
CA GLY A 47 -22.34 -6.16 -30.83
C GLY A 47 -22.66 -5.67 -32.25
N TYR A 48 -23.07 -4.42 -32.50
CA TYR A 48 -23.34 -3.91 -33.86
C TYR A 48 -23.00 -2.42 -34.01
N GLY A 49 -22.05 -2.13 -34.91
CA GLY A 49 -21.83 -0.79 -35.49
C GLY A 49 -20.69 0.04 -34.87
N THR A 50 -19.51 0.03 -35.50
CA THR A 50 -18.44 1.01 -35.26
C THR A 50 -18.64 2.24 -36.15
N ARG A 51 -18.77 3.44 -35.56
CA ARG A 51 -18.79 4.71 -36.31
C ARG A 51 -17.48 5.45 -36.09
N ILE A 52 -16.71 5.64 -37.16
CA ILE A 52 -15.49 6.46 -37.16
C ILE A 52 -15.89 7.85 -37.67
N SER A 53 -15.73 8.87 -36.83
CA SER A 53 -15.91 10.27 -37.26
C SER A 53 -14.58 10.81 -37.75
N ALA A 54 -14.41 10.92 -39.08
CA ALA A 54 -13.31 11.66 -39.69
C ALA A 54 -13.80 13.09 -39.96
N SER A 55 -13.13 14.09 -39.36
CA SER A 55 -13.37 15.50 -39.66
C SER A 55 -12.78 15.83 -41.04
N THR A 56 -13.62 15.89 -42.06
CA THR A 56 -13.28 16.46 -43.38
C THR A 56 -13.41 17.97 -43.30
N ASN A 57 -12.28 18.68 -43.33
CA ASN A 57 -12.26 20.13 -43.47
C ASN A 57 -12.49 20.53 -44.94
N TYR A 58 -13.39 21.49 -45.10
CA TYR A 58 -13.60 22.31 -46.29
C TYR A 58 -12.28 22.92 -46.81
N GLY A 59 -12.08 22.87 -48.13
CA GLY A 59 -10.91 23.44 -48.81
C GLY A 59 -11.12 23.55 -50.32
N GLN A 60 -11.65 24.69 -50.71
CA GLN A 60 -11.89 25.27 -52.04
C GLN A 60 -10.69 25.23 -53.01
N GLY A 61 -10.92 24.98 -54.31
CA GLY A 61 -10.02 25.47 -55.37
C GLY A 61 -10.00 24.70 -56.70
N PHE A 62 -10.44 25.37 -57.79
CA PHE A 62 -10.17 25.14 -59.23
C PHE A 62 -10.72 23.84 -59.84
N GLY A 63 -11.53 23.81 -60.91
CA GLY A 63 -11.70 24.70 -62.05
C GLY A 63 -11.57 23.86 -63.33
N GLY A 64 -12.65 23.63 -64.10
CA GLY A 64 -12.54 22.88 -65.36
C GLY A 64 -13.87 22.44 -65.95
N LYS A 65 -14.29 23.16 -67.01
CA LYS A 65 -15.44 22.91 -67.89
C LYS A 65 -15.41 21.55 -68.59
N PHE A 66 -16.59 21.12 -69.06
CA PHE A 66 -16.95 20.44 -70.34
C PHE A 66 -18.16 19.55 -70.03
N GLY A 67 -19.41 19.94 -70.31
CA GLY A 67 -20.05 19.87 -71.64
C GLY A 67 -20.31 18.39 -71.99
N SER A 68 -21.49 17.85 -72.27
CA SER A 68 -22.68 18.38 -72.95
C SER A 68 -23.83 17.37 -72.81
N ASN A 69 -25.05 17.90 -72.88
CA ASN A 69 -26.35 17.25 -73.03
C ASN A 69 -26.40 16.17 -74.12
N PHE A 70 -27.33 15.21 -74.00
CA PHE A 70 -28.17 14.84 -75.15
C PHE A 70 -29.60 14.49 -74.74
N GLN A 71 -30.51 15.03 -75.54
CA GLN A 71 -31.92 15.29 -75.27
C GLN A 71 -32.82 14.40 -76.13
N LEU A 72 -33.98 14.11 -75.56
CA LEU A 72 -35.20 13.53 -76.13
C LEU A 72 -35.60 14.17 -77.47
N SER A 73 -36.01 13.36 -78.44
CA SER A 73 -36.84 13.83 -79.55
C SER A 73 -38.00 12.85 -79.78
N ILE A 74 -39.18 13.28 -79.35
CA ILE A 74 -40.50 12.79 -79.75
C ILE A 74 -40.96 13.70 -80.90
N THR A 75 -41.28 13.11 -82.05
CA THR A 75 -42.07 13.76 -83.11
C THR A 75 -43.08 12.76 -83.64
N GLY A 76 -44.36 13.06 -83.44
CA GLY A 76 -45.46 12.27 -83.97
C GLY A 76 -45.61 12.44 -85.49
N ASN A 77 -46.29 11.47 -86.09
CA ASN A 77 -47.31 11.67 -87.10
C ASN A 77 -48.20 10.42 -87.15
N ASP A 78 -49.49 10.69 -87.03
CA ASP A 78 -50.63 9.81 -87.27
C ASP A 78 -50.75 9.51 -88.78
N GLU A 79 -51.50 8.47 -89.13
CA GLU A 79 -51.94 8.12 -90.50
C GLU A 79 -51.02 7.22 -91.37
N LEU A 80 -50.98 5.90 -91.10
CA LEU A 80 -51.14 4.84 -92.13
C LEU A 80 -51.30 3.43 -91.48
N LEU A 81 -52.51 3.13 -91.02
CA LEU A 81 -52.94 1.77 -90.72
C LEU A 81 -53.11 0.99 -92.02
N THR A 82 -52.19 0.05 -92.31
CA THR A 82 -52.37 -1.31 -92.88
C THR A 82 -51.06 -1.75 -93.58
N GLY A 83 -50.05 -2.20 -92.80
CA GLY A 83 -48.75 -2.65 -93.33
C GLY A 83 -47.61 -2.89 -92.31
N ASN A 84 -47.79 -2.53 -91.03
CA ASN A 84 -46.73 -2.36 -90.03
C ASN A 84 -46.45 -3.55 -89.09
N GLU A 85 -47.08 -4.71 -89.26
CA GLU A 85 -46.85 -5.84 -88.33
C GLU A 85 -45.49 -6.52 -88.55
N LYS A 86 -45.06 -6.64 -89.82
CA LYS A 86 -43.79 -7.29 -90.17
C LYS A 86 -42.56 -6.44 -89.81
N THR A 87 -42.65 -5.12 -89.96
CA THR A 87 -41.58 -4.18 -89.59
C THR A 87 -41.49 -3.99 -88.07
N ALA A 88 -42.62 -4.03 -87.36
CA ALA A 88 -42.63 -4.07 -85.89
C ALA A 88 -42.01 -5.37 -85.35
N MET A 89 -42.31 -6.52 -85.95
CA MET A 89 -41.68 -7.81 -85.61
C MET A 89 -40.18 -7.84 -85.92
N GLN A 90 -39.73 -7.21 -87.02
CA GLN A 90 -38.30 -7.06 -87.31
C GLN A 90 -37.60 -6.19 -86.27
N ASN A 91 -38.16 -5.02 -85.90
CA ASN A 91 -37.59 -4.17 -84.85
C ASN A 91 -37.51 -4.86 -83.48
N LEU A 92 -38.50 -5.69 -83.14
CA LEU A 92 -38.48 -6.50 -81.91
C LEU A 92 -37.41 -7.58 -81.97
N ASN A 93 -37.26 -8.26 -83.11
CA ASN A 93 -36.20 -9.26 -83.30
C ASN A 93 -34.81 -8.64 -83.29
N ASP A 94 -34.62 -7.47 -83.89
CA ASP A 94 -33.34 -6.74 -83.86
C ASP A 94 -33.01 -6.29 -82.43
N ARG A 95 -34.01 -5.86 -81.67
CA ARG A 95 -33.86 -5.55 -80.24
C ARG A 95 -33.53 -6.80 -79.42
N LEU A 96 -34.15 -7.94 -79.69
CA LEU A 96 -33.85 -9.22 -79.04
C LEU A 96 -32.43 -9.70 -79.40
N ALA A 97 -32.00 -9.55 -80.65
CA ALA A 97 -30.64 -9.85 -81.08
C ALA A 97 -29.62 -8.97 -80.34
N SER A 98 -29.89 -7.66 -80.23
CA SER A 98 -29.03 -6.74 -79.46
C SER A 98 -29.00 -7.07 -77.97
N TYR A 99 -30.11 -7.55 -77.40
CA TYR A 99 -30.17 -7.99 -76.00
C TYR A 99 -29.38 -9.28 -75.78
N LEU A 100 -29.51 -10.26 -76.68
CA LEU A 100 -28.73 -11.50 -76.63
C LEU A 100 -27.24 -11.25 -76.81
N GLU A 101 -26.85 -10.33 -77.68
CA GLU A 101 -25.45 -9.90 -77.84
C GLU A 101 -24.94 -9.21 -76.57
N LYS A 102 -25.77 -8.36 -75.94
CA LYS A 102 -25.43 -7.73 -74.67
C LYS A 102 -25.27 -8.75 -73.54
N VAL A 103 -26.16 -9.74 -73.43
CA VAL A 103 -26.06 -10.82 -72.44
C VAL A 103 -24.77 -11.62 -72.64
N ARG A 104 -24.44 -12.02 -73.88
CA ARG A 104 -23.18 -12.72 -74.18
C ARG A 104 -21.95 -11.88 -73.82
N SER A 105 -21.99 -10.57 -74.06
CA SER A 105 -20.88 -9.67 -73.69
C SER A 105 -20.71 -9.57 -72.16
N LEU A 106 -21.83 -9.57 -71.41
CA LEU A 106 -21.84 -9.52 -69.95
C LEU A 106 -21.39 -10.86 -69.34
N GLU A 107 -21.82 -11.99 -69.90
CA GLU A 107 -21.35 -13.32 -69.49
C GLU A 107 -19.83 -13.47 -69.66
N LYS A 108 -19.30 -12.98 -70.80
CA LYS A 108 -17.85 -12.97 -71.05
C LYS A 108 -17.10 -12.08 -70.07
N ALA A 109 -17.64 -10.89 -69.77
CA ALA A 109 -17.06 -9.97 -68.78
C ALA A 109 -17.09 -10.57 -67.36
N ASN A 110 -18.19 -11.19 -66.96
CA ASN A 110 -18.32 -11.84 -65.66
C ASN A 110 -17.34 -13.00 -65.52
N SER A 111 -17.21 -13.86 -66.54
CA SER A 111 -16.22 -14.95 -66.53
C SER A 111 -14.78 -14.42 -66.41
N GLN A 112 -14.48 -13.28 -67.03
CA GLN A 112 -13.17 -12.64 -66.92
C GLN A 112 -12.92 -12.09 -65.50
N ILE A 113 -13.92 -11.45 -64.89
CA ILE A 113 -13.83 -10.94 -63.51
C ILE A 113 -13.67 -12.11 -62.52
N GLU A 114 -14.39 -13.22 -62.69
CA GLU A 114 -14.25 -14.40 -61.84
C GLU A 114 -12.83 -14.98 -61.89
N LYS A 115 -12.20 -15.01 -63.08
CA LYS A 115 -10.80 -15.42 -63.22
C LYS A 115 -9.85 -14.46 -62.50
N GLN A 116 -10.07 -13.15 -62.64
CA GLN A 116 -9.27 -12.14 -61.95
C GLN A 116 -9.41 -12.23 -60.42
N ILE A 117 -10.61 -12.53 -59.91
CA ILE A 117 -10.86 -12.75 -58.49
C ILE A 117 -10.09 -13.99 -58.00
N LYS A 118 -10.15 -15.11 -58.74
CA LYS A 118 -9.39 -16.32 -58.39
C LYS A 118 -7.88 -16.07 -58.37
N GLU A 119 -7.35 -15.43 -59.42
CA GLU A 119 -5.92 -15.06 -59.47
C GLU A 119 -5.51 -14.11 -58.34
N TYR A 120 -6.38 -13.17 -57.96
CA TYR A 120 -6.14 -12.26 -56.83
C TYR A 120 -6.08 -13.02 -55.51
N TYR A 121 -6.97 -13.97 -55.27
CA TYR A 121 -6.92 -14.80 -54.06
C TYR A 121 -5.70 -15.72 -54.06
N GLU A 122 -5.34 -16.34 -55.17
CA GLU A 122 -4.15 -17.19 -55.26
C GLU A 122 -2.85 -16.40 -55.01
N LYS A 123 -2.73 -15.18 -55.56
CA LYS A 123 -1.56 -14.32 -55.33
C LYS A 123 -1.48 -13.75 -53.91
N ASN A 124 -2.62 -13.44 -53.29
CA ASN A 124 -2.65 -12.83 -51.95
C ASN A 124 -2.73 -13.84 -50.80
N THR A 125 -3.05 -15.11 -51.08
CA THR A 125 -3.05 -16.16 -50.05
C THR A 125 -1.63 -16.59 -49.67
N SER A 126 -0.63 -16.40 -50.52
CA SER A 126 0.78 -16.67 -50.19
C SER A 126 1.40 -15.61 -49.27
N ASP A 127 0.97 -14.34 -49.35
CA ASP A 127 1.58 -13.23 -48.61
C ASP A 127 1.12 -13.11 -47.15
N LEU A 128 0.02 -13.78 -46.77
CA LEU A 128 -0.58 -13.68 -45.44
C LEU A 128 -0.05 -14.69 -44.40
N ARG A 129 0.82 -15.62 -44.81
CA ARG A 129 1.45 -16.57 -43.89
C ARG A 129 2.81 -16.04 -43.45
N HIS A 130 2.81 -14.91 -42.74
CA HIS A 130 4.00 -14.48 -42.01
C HIS A 130 4.24 -15.45 -40.84
N ASP A 131 5.38 -16.13 -40.84
CA ASP A 131 5.75 -17.03 -39.76
C ASP A 131 6.07 -16.23 -38.49
N HIS A 132 5.10 -16.14 -37.57
CA HIS A 132 5.26 -15.44 -36.28
C HIS A 132 5.99 -16.26 -35.20
N SER A 133 6.32 -17.51 -35.50
CA SER A 133 7.06 -18.46 -34.64
C SER A 133 8.33 -17.88 -33.97
N PRO A 134 9.23 -17.13 -34.65
CA PRO A 134 10.42 -16.58 -33.99
C PRO A 134 10.10 -15.49 -32.96
N TYR A 135 9.00 -14.74 -33.12
CA TYR A 135 8.61 -13.71 -32.15
C TYR A 135 8.15 -14.34 -30.83
N PHE A 136 7.48 -15.49 -30.87
CA PHE A 136 7.07 -16.19 -29.65
C PHE A 136 8.25 -16.60 -28.79
N LYS A 137 9.34 -17.10 -29.39
CA LYS A 137 10.57 -17.43 -28.65
C LYS A 137 11.18 -16.20 -27.98
N ILE A 138 11.24 -15.07 -28.69
CA ILE A 138 11.76 -13.81 -28.13
C ILE A 138 10.86 -13.31 -26.99
N ILE A 139 9.53 -13.42 -27.14
CA ILE A 139 8.57 -13.04 -26.10
C ILE A 139 8.75 -13.90 -24.85
N GLU A 140 8.90 -15.21 -25.02
CA GLU A 140 9.14 -16.15 -23.91
C GLU A 140 10.48 -15.83 -23.19
N GLU A 141 11.55 -15.58 -23.93
CA GLU A 141 12.83 -15.16 -23.35
C GLU A 141 12.72 -13.84 -22.58
N LEU A 142 11.95 -12.87 -23.09
CA LEU A 142 11.71 -11.60 -22.41
C LEU A 142 10.86 -11.79 -21.15
N GLN A 143 9.82 -12.62 -21.19
CA GLN A 143 9.00 -12.96 -20.03
C GLN A 143 9.84 -13.64 -18.95
N ASN A 144 10.72 -14.56 -19.33
CA ASN A 144 11.64 -15.21 -18.39
C ASN A 144 12.62 -14.20 -17.75
N LYS A 145 13.18 -13.27 -18.54
CA LYS A 145 14.04 -12.19 -18.01
C LYS A 145 13.28 -11.28 -17.04
N ILE A 146 12.03 -10.94 -17.34
CA ILE A 146 11.16 -10.17 -16.44
C ILE A 146 10.92 -10.94 -15.14
N GLY A 147 10.61 -12.24 -15.22
CA GLY A 147 10.40 -13.08 -14.03
C GLY A 147 11.64 -13.17 -13.14
N VAL A 148 12.83 -13.36 -13.72
CA VAL A 148 14.10 -13.35 -12.98
C VAL A 148 14.35 -11.99 -12.32
N ALA A 149 14.15 -10.90 -13.05
CA ALA A 149 14.31 -9.55 -12.51
C ALA A 149 13.30 -9.24 -11.38
N GLN A 150 12.06 -9.74 -11.47
CA GLN A 150 11.06 -9.62 -10.41
C GLN A 150 11.48 -10.37 -9.14
N LEU A 151 11.99 -11.60 -9.28
CA LEU A 151 12.51 -12.38 -8.15
C LEU A 151 13.73 -11.71 -7.50
N GLU A 152 14.65 -11.17 -8.32
CA GLU A 152 15.81 -10.43 -7.82
C GLU A 152 15.38 -9.16 -7.08
N ASN A 153 14.41 -8.41 -7.62
CA ASN A 153 13.85 -7.24 -6.96
C ASN A 153 13.21 -7.60 -5.61
N ALA A 154 12.39 -8.66 -5.56
CA ALA A 154 11.82 -9.15 -4.31
C ALA A 154 12.90 -9.53 -3.28
N ARG A 155 13.97 -10.20 -3.73
CA ARG A 155 15.12 -10.52 -2.88
C ARG A 155 15.81 -9.26 -2.34
N LEU A 156 16.04 -8.25 -3.19
CA LEU A 156 16.67 -7.00 -2.78
C LEU A 156 15.79 -6.23 -1.79
N VAL A 157 14.47 -6.19 -1.99
CA VAL A 157 13.52 -5.57 -1.04
C VAL A 157 13.62 -6.25 0.33
N LEU A 158 13.63 -7.59 0.38
CA LEU A 158 13.79 -8.32 1.64
C LEU A 158 15.13 -8.03 2.32
N GLN A 159 16.23 -7.92 1.55
CA GLN A 159 17.53 -7.55 2.10
C GLN A 159 17.55 -6.12 2.65
N ILE A 160 16.88 -5.19 1.96
CA ILE A 160 16.73 -3.80 2.43
C ILE A 160 15.95 -3.76 3.73
N ASP A 161 14.83 -4.48 3.80
CA ASP A 161 14.00 -4.50 5.02
C ASP A 161 14.73 -5.18 6.18
N ASN A 162 15.48 -6.25 5.93
CA ASN A 162 16.33 -6.86 6.94
C ASN A 162 17.43 -5.90 7.44
N ALA A 163 18.10 -5.18 6.53
CA ALA A 163 19.11 -4.19 6.89
C ALA A 163 18.52 -3.01 7.68
N LYS A 164 17.30 -2.56 7.33
CA LYS A 164 16.57 -1.52 8.08
C LYS A 164 16.20 -1.99 9.48
N LEU A 165 15.64 -3.18 9.62
CA LEU A 165 15.30 -3.75 10.93
C LEU A 165 16.54 -3.92 11.81
N ALA A 166 17.67 -4.36 11.24
CA ALA A 166 18.93 -4.44 11.97
C ALA A 166 19.46 -3.06 12.38
N ALA A 167 19.34 -2.05 11.51
CA ALA A 167 19.74 -0.68 11.83
C ALA A 167 18.85 -0.07 12.94
N ASP A 168 17.55 -0.32 12.92
CA ASP A 168 16.64 0.12 13.98
C ASP A 168 16.91 -0.60 15.31
N ASP A 169 17.21 -1.89 15.30
CA ASP A 169 17.63 -2.63 16.51
C ASP A 169 18.92 -2.04 17.11
N PHE A 170 19.93 -1.75 16.28
CA PHE A 170 21.14 -1.08 16.75
C PHE A 170 20.88 0.34 17.25
N ARG A 171 19.97 1.09 16.62
CA ARG A 171 19.60 2.44 17.06
C ARG A 171 18.97 2.41 18.45
N VAL A 172 18.00 1.52 18.68
CA VAL A 172 17.37 1.38 20.00
C VAL A 172 18.37 0.92 21.06
N LYS A 173 19.26 -0.03 20.73
CA LYS A 173 20.34 -0.45 21.64
C LYS A 173 21.28 0.70 22.00
N PHE A 174 21.68 1.49 21.00
CA PHE A 174 22.52 2.67 21.22
C PHE A 174 21.82 3.72 22.09
N GLU A 175 20.54 4.02 21.83
CA GLU A 175 19.76 4.96 22.64
C GLU A 175 19.66 4.48 24.10
N ASN A 176 19.40 3.19 24.32
CA ASN A 176 19.35 2.60 25.67
C ASN A 176 20.71 2.66 26.39
N GLU A 177 21.80 2.28 25.72
CA GLU A 177 23.15 2.37 26.29
C GLU A 177 23.54 3.82 26.57
N HIS A 178 23.19 4.75 25.69
CA HIS A 178 23.45 6.17 25.89
C HIS A 178 22.71 6.73 27.11
N LEU A 179 21.44 6.38 27.28
CA LEU A 179 20.65 6.77 28.46
C LEU A 179 21.24 6.19 29.75
N LEU A 180 21.67 4.93 29.73
CA LEU A 180 22.34 4.30 30.87
C LEU A 180 23.66 5.01 31.21
N LEU A 181 24.48 5.31 30.20
CA LEU A 181 25.72 6.07 30.37
C LEU A 181 25.45 7.46 30.96
N GLN A 182 24.42 8.15 30.48
CA GLN A 182 24.02 9.45 31.01
C GLN A 182 23.57 9.36 32.47
N SER A 183 22.79 8.33 32.84
CA SER A 183 22.39 8.07 34.23
C SER A 183 23.61 7.84 35.12
N VAL A 184 24.52 6.96 34.70
CA VAL A 184 25.74 6.66 35.46
C VAL A 184 26.65 7.90 35.57
N GLN A 185 26.75 8.69 34.50
CA GLN A 185 27.50 9.95 34.53
C GLN A 185 26.90 10.92 35.55
N ASN A 186 25.57 11.05 35.58
CA ASN A 186 24.88 11.88 36.56
C ASN A 186 25.15 11.38 37.99
N ASP A 187 25.08 10.08 38.22
CA ASP A 187 25.37 9.46 39.52
C ASP A 187 26.82 9.72 39.94
N ILE A 188 27.80 9.58 39.05
CA ILE A 188 29.22 9.90 39.30
C ILE A 188 29.36 11.37 39.69
N THR A 189 28.73 12.30 38.96
CA THR A 189 28.79 13.72 39.31
C THR A 189 28.13 14.03 40.65
N GLY A 190 27.04 13.33 41.00
CA GLY A 190 26.40 13.41 42.31
C GLY A 190 27.31 12.91 43.42
N LEU A 191 27.95 11.75 43.24
CA LEU A 191 28.91 11.18 44.19
C LEU A 191 30.14 12.07 44.38
N LEU A 192 30.62 12.72 43.31
CA LEU A 192 31.71 13.70 43.41
C LEU A 192 31.32 14.90 44.27
N ARG A 193 30.09 15.43 44.12
CA ARG A 193 29.58 16.51 45.00
C ARG A 193 29.50 16.07 46.45
N VAL A 194 28.92 14.90 46.71
CA VAL A 194 28.84 14.34 48.08
C VAL A 194 30.24 14.15 48.68
N ARG A 195 31.20 13.69 47.89
CA ARG A 195 32.61 13.59 48.33
C ARG A 195 33.18 14.96 48.68
N ASP A 196 32.93 15.98 47.86
CA ASP A 196 33.42 17.34 48.12
C ASP A 196 32.78 17.91 49.40
N ASP A 197 31.48 17.72 49.61
CA ASP A 197 30.77 18.12 50.84
C ASP A 197 31.33 17.39 52.08
N LEU A 198 31.60 16.08 51.97
CA LEU A 198 32.24 15.30 53.03
C LEU A 198 33.68 15.78 53.31
N THR A 199 34.40 16.25 52.29
CA THR A 199 35.76 16.78 52.44
C THR A 199 35.74 18.13 53.17
N LEU A 200 34.77 18.99 52.86
CA LEU A 200 34.55 20.26 53.57
C LEU A 200 34.19 20.01 55.03
N THR A 201 33.17 19.18 55.30
CA THR A 201 32.76 18.86 56.69
C THR A 201 33.88 18.20 57.49
N LYS A 202 34.70 17.35 56.86
CA LYS A 202 35.90 16.79 57.49
C LYS A 202 36.89 17.91 57.86
N SER A 203 37.19 18.84 56.96
CA SER A 203 38.08 19.98 57.24
C SER A 203 37.54 20.86 58.37
N ASP A 204 36.23 21.08 58.43
CA ASP A 204 35.59 21.85 59.50
C ASP A 204 35.75 21.15 60.86
N LEU A 205 35.56 19.83 60.90
CA LEU A 205 35.77 19.04 62.12
C LEU A 205 37.24 18.98 62.54
N GLU A 206 38.18 18.88 61.58
CA GLU A 206 39.61 18.95 61.85
C GLU A 206 40.00 20.30 62.45
N SER A 207 39.46 21.41 61.93
CA SER A 207 39.67 22.75 62.50
C SER A 207 39.08 22.89 63.91
N GLN A 208 37.90 22.33 64.18
CA GLN A 208 37.32 22.30 65.54
C GLN A 208 38.19 21.48 66.50
N ILE A 209 38.73 20.34 66.07
CA ILE A 209 39.65 19.52 66.88
C ILE A 209 40.93 20.29 67.19
N GLU A 210 41.50 20.98 66.20
CA GLU A 210 42.70 21.81 66.40
C GLU A 210 42.44 22.95 67.39
N SER A 211 41.31 23.67 67.23
CA SER A 211 40.90 24.73 68.16
C SER A 211 40.74 24.24 69.61
N VAL A 212 40.10 23.08 69.82
CA VAL A 212 39.97 22.49 71.16
C VAL A 212 41.31 22.02 71.72
N ASN A 213 42.19 21.48 70.87
CA ASN A 213 43.55 21.12 71.29
C ASN A 213 44.37 22.34 71.71
N GLU A 214 44.28 23.45 70.97
CA GLU A 214 44.89 24.73 71.35
C GLU A 214 44.35 25.24 72.69
N GLU A 215 43.04 25.15 72.92
CA GLU A 215 42.42 25.51 74.20
C GLU A 215 42.95 24.64 75.36
N ILE A 216 43.07 23.32 75.16
CA ILE A 216 43.65 22.41 76.16
C ILE A 216 45.10 22.79 76.47
N VAL A 217 45.91 23.07 75.45
CA VAL A 217 47.32 23.48 75.64
C VAL A 217 47.38 24.81 76.40
N PHE A 218 46.53 25.77 76.03
CA PHE A 218 46.43 27.06 76.70
C PHE A 218 46.05 26.92 78.18
N LEU A 219 45.00 26.13 78.49
CA LEU A 219 44.55 25.87 79.85
C LEU A 219 45.63 25.16 80.69
N LYS A 220 46.33 24.17 80.12
CA LYS A 220 47.45 23.49 80.80
C LYS A 220 48.58 24.45 81.12
N LYS A 221 48.97 25.30 80.17
CA LYS A 221 50.01 26.31 80.39
C LYS A 221 49.59 27.32 81.47
N ASN A 222 48.35 27.82 81.41
CA ASN A 222 47.86 28.74 82.44
C ASN A 222 47.84 28.08 83.82
N HIS A 223 47.38 26.83 83.91
CA HIS A 223 47.41 26.06 85.16
C HIS A 223 48.84 25.87 85.68
N GLU A 224 49.80 25.54 84.81
CA GLU A 224 51.21 25.42 85.18
C GLU A 224 51.78 26.75 85.69
N GLU A 225 51.47 27.87 85.04
CA GLU A 225 51.85 29.21 85.48
C GLU A 225 51.20 29.58 86.83
N GLU A 226 49.93 29.25 87.03
CA GLU A 226 49.21 29.48 88.29
C GLU A 226 49.78 28.62 89.43
N VAL A 227 50.03 27.32 89.19
CA VAL A 227 50.69 26.43 90.15
C VAL A 227 52.09 26.92 90.47
N TYR A 228 52.84 27.40 89.47
CA TYR A 228 54.17 28.01 89.69
C TYR A 228 54.08 29.28 90.54
N ARG A 229 53.11 30.17 90.26
CA ARG A 229 52.85 31.38 91.06
C ARG A 229 52.44 31.03 92.49
N LEU A 230 51.51 30.10 92.67
CA LEU A 230 51.05 29.64 93.99
C LEU A 230 52.16 28.91 94.74
N SER A 231 52.96 28.07 94.09
CA SER A 231 54.13 27.44 94.71
C SER A 231 55.16 28.46 95.16
N LYS A 232 55.37 29.54 94.38
CA LYS A 232 56.23 30.67 94.78
C LYS A 232 55.63 31.46 95.95
N GLN A 233 54.30 31.59 96.01
CA GLN A 233 53.59 32.25 97.10
C GLN A 233 53.59 31.40 98.39
N VAL A 234 53.47 30.07 98.28
CA VAL A 234 53.50 29.12 99.40
C VAL A 234 54.92 28.97 99.99
N GLY A 235 55.97 29.27 99.21
CA GLY A 235 57.36 29.39 99.70
C GLY A 235 57.65 30.62 100.56
N GLY A 236 56.67 31.51 100.73
CA GLY A 236 56.73 32.67 101.62
C GLY A 236 55.66 32.62 102.69
N SER A 237 55.86 31.80 103.72
CA SER A 237 55.17 31.97 105.00
C SER A 237 55.68 33.26 105.66
N VAL A 238 55.18 34.41 105.20
CA VAL A 238 55.31 35.68 105.90
C VAL A 238 53.93 36.03 106.42
N ASN A 239 53.79 35.90 107.74
CA ASN A 239 52.66 36.45 108.48
C ASN A 239 52.76 37.98 108.37
N VAL A 240 51.92 38.59 107.54
CA VAL A 240 51.76 40.05 107.45
C VAL A 240 50.32 40.37 107.81
N GLU A 241 50.15 40.87 109.03
CA GLU A 241 48.95 41.60 109.44
C GLU A 241 48.91 42.90 108.61
N VAL A 242 48.00 42.95 107.64
CA VAL A 242 47.75 44.16 106.84
C VAL A 242 46.57 44.91 107.45
N ASP A 243 46.92 46.03 108.07
CA ASP A 243 46.05 47.10 108.53
C ASP A 243 45.05 47.52 107.44
N ALA A 244 43.79 47.69 107.84
CA ALA A 244 42.66 47.92 106.96
C ALA A 244 42.78 49.31 106.29
N ALA A 245 43.15 49.32 105.01
CA ALA A 245 43.05 50.50 104.18
C ALA A 245 41.57 50.94 104.05
N PRO A 246 41.30 52.25 103.91
CA PRO A 246 39.97 52.84 104.13
C PRO A 246 38.93 52.27 103.16
N GLY A 247 37.75 51.98 103.71
CA GLY A 247 36.65 51.28 103.03
C GLY A 247 36.44 51.72 101.58
N ILE A 248 36.77 50.81 100.66
CA ILE A 248 36.24 50.85 99.30
C ILE A 248 34.72 50.80 99.43
N ASN A 249 34.03 51.76 98.82
CA ASN A 249 32.58 51.87 98.88
C ASN A 249 31.92 50.61 98.29
N LEU A 250 31.70 49.60 99.13
CA LEU A 250 31.09 48.32 98.77
C LEU A 250 29.74 48.51 98.07
N ALA A 251 29.01 49.56 98.46
CA ALA A 251 27.79 50.00 97.80
C ALA A 251 27.99 50.27 96.30
N THR A 252 29.08 50.94 95.90
CA THR A 252 29.36 51.22 94.48
C THR A 252 29.75 49.97 93.68
N ILE A 253 30.46 49.02 94.29
CA ILE A 253 30.82 47.75 93.64
C ILE A 253 29.61 46.82 93.53
N MET A 254 28.81 46.71 94.59
CA MET A 254 27.56 45.94 94.55
C MET A 254 26.57 46.51 93.54
N GLU A 255 26.49 47.83 93.42
CA GLU A 255 25.68 48.51 92.41
C GLU A 255 26.20 48.25 90.99
N ASN A 256 27.52 48.29 90.77
CA ASN A 256 28.12 47.95 89.48
C ASN A 256 27.93 46.46 89.12
N MET A 257 28.04 45.54 90.09
CA MET A 257 27.75 44.11 89.88
C MET A 257 26.27 43.89 89.54
N ARG A 258 25.35 44.54 90.26
CA ARG A 258 23.92 44.49 89.91
C ARG A 258 23.67 44.97 88.50
N ARG A 259 24.24 46.12 88.11
CA ARG A 259 24.11 46.67 86.77
C ARG A 259 24.64 45.72 85.69
N GLN A 260 25.78 45.07 85.93
CA GLN A 260 26.33 44.06 85.01
C GLN A 260 25.43 42.83 84.87
N TYR A 261 24.86 42.35 85.98
CA TYR A 261 23.91 41.24 85.95
C TYR A 261 22.59 41.62 85.27
N GLU A 262 22.10 42.84 85.48
CA GLU A 262 20.89 43.36 84.86
C GLU A 262 21.10 43.51 83.34
N GLU A 263 22.24 44.07 82.92
CA GLU A 263 22.61 44.18 81.51
C GLU A 263 22.83 42.81 80.85
N MET A 264 23.41 41.85 81.57
CA MET A 264 23.56 40.46 81.08
C MET A 264 22.21 39.74 80.99
N ALA A 265 21.31 39.95 81.96
CA ALA A 265 19.96 39.39 81.94
C ALA A 265 19.13 39.97 80.79
N ASP A 266 19.24 41.28 80.54
CA ASP A 266 18.58 41.94 79.41
C ASP A 266 19.14 41.46 78.07
N LYS A 267 20.46 41.37 77.93
CA LYS A 267 21.11 40.78 76.73
C LYS A 267 20.67 39.35 76.48
N ASN A 268 20.65 38.51 77.51
CA ASN A 268 20.19 37.12 77.39
C ASN A 268 18.70 37.05 76.98
N ARG A 269 17.86 37.95 77.53
CA ARG A 269 16.45 38.05 77.15
C ARG A 269 16.28 38.47 75.69
N GLU A 270 17.07 39.43 75.22
CA GLU A 270 17.06 39.87 73.82
C GLU A 270 17.58 38.79 72.86
N GLU A 271 18.67 38.11 73.21
CA GLU A 271 19.22 37.00 72.44
C GLU A 271 18.23 35.83 72.36
N ALA A 272 17.56 35.50 73.47
CA ALA A 272 16.51 34.47 73.47
C ALA A 272 15.36 34.86 72.53
N LYS A 273 14.90 36.11 72.58
CA LYS A 273 13.85 36.60 71.66
C LYS A 273 14.29 36.54 70.20
N GLN A 274 15.49 37.01 69.88
CA GLN A 274 16.01 36.97 68.52
C GLN A 274 16.17 35.53 68.02
N ARG A 275 16.59 34.59 68.89
CA ARG A 275 16.65 33.16 68.55
C ARG A 275 15.26 32.60 68.26
N PHE A 276 14.26 32.91 69.09
CA PHE A 276 12.89 32.49 68.84
C PHE A 276 12.34 33.11 67.55
N GLU A 277 12.54 34.40 67.31
CA GLU A 277 12.11 35.08 66.09
C GLU A 277 12.73 34.43 64.85
N LYS A 278 14.05 34.25 64.81
CA LYS A 278 14.73 33.54 63.71
C LYS A 278 14.19 32.13 63.49
N GLN A 279 14.02 31.35 64.55
CA GLN A 279 13.49 29.99 64.44
C GLN A 279 12.04 29.98 63.95
N THR A 280 11.21 30.94 64.37
CA THR A 280 9.84 31.07 63.85
C THR A 280 9.79 31.55 62.41
N GLU A 281 10.70 32.43 61.98
CA GLU A 281 10.83 32.86 60.59
C GLU A 281 11.26 31.71 59.69
N GLU A 282 12.28 30.94 60.09
CA GLU A 282 12.73 29.74 59.39
C GLU A 282 11.62 28.71 59.28
N LEU A 283 10.91 28.43 60.37
CA LEU A 283 9.76 27.50 60.36
C LEU A 283 8.64 28.00 59.44
N ASN A 284 8.33 29.30 59.46
CA ASN A 284 7.31 29.88 58.58
C ASN A 284 7.72 29.79 57.10
N GLN A 285 9.00 30.01 56.78
CA GLN A 285 9.52 29.83 55.42
C GLN A 285 9.42 28.37 54.99
N GLU A 286 9.82 27.42 55.84
CA GLU A 286 9.71 25.99 55.54
C GLU A 286 8.25 25.56 55.34
N VAL A 287 7.33 26.02 56.19
CA VAL A 287 5.89 25.78 56.03
C VAL A 287 5.39 26.37 54.70
N ALA A 288 5.79 27.59 54.33
CA ALA A 288 5.41 28.19 53.06
C ALA A 288 5.89 27.34 51.87
N ILE A 289 7.16 26.94 51.85
CA ILE A 289 7.74 26.08 50.81
C ILE A 289 7.00 24.74 50.75
N ASN A 290 6.79 24.08 51.88
CA ASN A 290 6.09 22.80 51.95
C ASN A 290 4.64 22.93 51.47
N THR A 291 3.95 24.04 51.77
CA THR A 291 2.59 24.27 51.27
C THR A 291 2.57 24.50 49.76
N GLU A 292 3.54 25.21 49.19
CA GLU A 292 3.67 25.41 47.75
C GLU A 292 3.96 24.07 47.04
N GLN A 293 4.90 23.28 47.57
CA GLN A 293 5.20 21.95 47.06
C GLN A 293 3.98 21.03 47.09
N LEU A 294 3.22 21.02 48.19
CA LEU A 294 1.96 20.28 48.29
C LEU A 294 0.93 20.73 47.24
N GLN A 295 0.83 22.04 46.98
CA GLN A 295 -0.06 22.55 45.94
C GLN A 295 0.39 22.13 44.54
N ASN A 296 1.69 22.17 44.25
CA ASN A 296 2.24 21.73 42.96
C ASN A 296 2.01 20.24 42.74
N GLN A 297 2.31 19.39 43.72
CA GLN A 297 2.00 17.96 43.67
C GLN A 297 0.51 17.69 43.48
N ARG A 298 -0.37 18.47 44.15
CA ARG A 298 -1.81 18.36 43.96
C ARG A 298 -2.24 18.71 42.53
N ARG A 299 -1.65 19.74 41.92
CA ARG A 299 -1.90 20.08 40.51
C ARG A 299 -1.42 18.97 39.58
N GLU A 300 -0.21 18.47 39.77
CA GLU A 300 0.33 17.35 38.99
C GLU A 300 -0.56 16.09 39.07
N ILE A 301 -1.10 15.77 40.25
CA ILE A 301 -2.04 14.65 40.41
C ILE A 301 -3.32 14.89 39.61
N VAL A 302 -3.85 16.11 39.61
CA VAL A 302 -5.07 16.45 38.84
C VAL A 302 -4.80 16.40 37.34
N GLU A 303 -3.69 16.97 36.88
CA GLU A 303 -3.28 16.93 35.47
C GLU A 303 -3.08 15.49 35.00
N ARG A 304 -2.37 14.65 35.78
CA ARG A 304 -2.21 13.22 35.47
C ARG A 304 -3.53 12.45 35.45
N ARG A 305 -4.47 12.80 36.33
CA ARG A 305 -5.82 12.19 36.29
C ARG A 305 -6.58 12.61 35.04
N GLN A 306 -6.48 13.87 34.63
CA GLN A 306 -7.12 14.35 33.40
C GLN A 306 -6.51 13.70 32.15
N THR A 307 -5.18 13.56 32.08
CA THR A 307 -4.53 12.87 30.96
C THR A 307 -4.88 11.39 30.94
N PHE A 308 -4.93 10.73 32.10
CA PHE A 308 -5.38 9.33 32.20
C PHE A 308 -6.81 9.16 31.70
N GLN A 309 -7.74 10.01 32.13
CA GLN A 309 -9.13 9.97 31.67
C GLN A 309 -9.24 10.27 30.16
N GLY A 310 -8.44 11.19 29.64
CA GLY A 310 -8.36 11.45 28.19
C GLY A 310 -7.91 10.23 27.40
N LEU A 311 -6.83 9.59 27.83
CA LEU A 311 -6.33 8.35 27.22
C LEU A 311 -7.32 7.19 27.35
N GLU A 312 -8.05 7.09 28.45
CA GLU A 312 -9.10 6.08 28.63
C GLU A 312 -10.26 6.30 27.65
N LEU A 313 -10.69 7.56 27.44
CA LEU A 313 -11.71 7.88 26.44
C LEU A 313 -11.23 7.62 25.01
N GLU A 314 -9.97 7.93 24.68
CA GLU A 314 -9.36 7.61 23.40
C GLU A 314 -9.33 6.09 23.17
N LEU A 315 -8.94 5.31 24.19
CA LEU A 315 -8.97 3.86 24.14
C LEU A 315 -10.38 3.32 23.89
N GLN A 316 -11.39 3.81 24.61
CA GLN A 316 -12.78 3.41 24.40
C GLN A 316 -13.28 3.80 22.99
N SER A 317 -12.91 4.98 22.50
CA SER A 317 -13.22 5.41 21.13
C SER A 317 -12.60 4.48 20.08
N HIS A 318 -11.32 4.11 20.23
CA HIS A 318 -10.65 3.17 19.35
C HIS A 318 -11.26 1.76 19.40
N LEU A 319 -11.67 1.28 20.58
CA LEU A 319 -12.37 0.00 20.71
C LEU A 319 -13.73 0.02 20.01
N ASN A 320 -14.49 1.12 20.14
CA ASN A 320 -15.75 1.29 19.43
C ASN A 320 -15.55 1.36 17.92
N MET A 321 -14.52 2.09 17.45
CA MET A 321 -14.17 2.16 16.03
C MET A 321 -13.80 0.78 15.49
N LYS A 322 -12.93 0.05 16.20
CA LYS A 322 -12.55 -1.33 15.84
C LYS A 322 -13.78 -2.21 15.72
N LYS A 323 -14.66 -2.20 16.71
CA LYS A 323 -15.90 -2.99 16.70
C LYS A 323 -16.77 -2.65 15.50
N SER A 324 -16.96 -1.36 15.20
CA SER A 324 -17.75 -0.95 14.03
C SER A 324 -17.13 -1.44 12.71
N LEU A 325 -15.79 -1.44 12.60
CA LEU A 325 -15.11 -1.96 11.42
C LEU A 325 -15.24 -3.48 11.31
N GLU A 326 -15.10 -4.20 12.43
CA GLU A 326 -15.33 -5.65 12.49
C GLU A 326 -16.77 -6.02 12.10
N ASP A 327 -17.76 -5.25 12.57
CA ASP A 327 -19.17 -5.43 12.22
C ASP A 327 -19.40 -5.18 10.72
N THR A 328 -18.82 -4.11 10.15
CA THR A 328 -18.93 -3.85 8.70
C THR A 328 -18.23 -4.91 7.86
N LEU A 329 -17.08 -5.43 8.31
CA LEU A 329 -16.38 -6.51 7.64
C LEU A 329 -17.25 -7.78 7.64
N ALA A 330 -17.77 -8.18 8.80
CA ALA A 330 -18.66 -9.32 8.93
C ALA A 330 -19.93 -9.18 8.07
N GLU A 331 -20.53 -7.99 8.00
CA GLU A 331 -21.68 -7.72 7.12
C GLU A 331 -21.31 -7.87 5.64
N THR A 332 -20.15 -7.35 5.22
CA THR A 332 -19.69 -7.49 3.83
C THR A 332 -19.38 -8.94 3.46
N GLU A 333 -18.72 -9.69 4.34
CA GLU A 333 -18.44 -11.12 4.17
C GLU A 333 -19.74 -11.94 4.09
N ALA A 334 -20.72 -11.66 4.97
CA ALA A 334 -22.05 -12.27 4.92
C ALA A 334 -22.77 -11.96 3.61
N ARG A 335 -22.68 -10.72 3.12
CA ARG A 335 -23.27 -10.33 1.83
C ARG A 335 -22.61 -11.04 0.66
N TYR A 336 -21.28 -11.10 0.62
CA TYR A 336 -20.56 -11.78 -0.47
C TYR A 336 -20.75 -13.29 -0.45
N SER A 337 -20.77 -13.91 0.72
CA SER A 337 -21.07 -15.34 0.85
C SER A 337 -22.49 -15.67 0.39
N TYR A 338 -23.47 -14.81 0.69
CA TYR A 338 -24.83 -14.95 0.17
C TYR A 338 -24.88 -14.82 -1.36
N GLN A 339 -24.20 -13.81 -1.93
CA GLN A 339 -24.12 -13.65 -3.40
C GLN A 339 -23.44 -14.85 -4.07
N LEU A 340 -22.38 -15.38 -3.47
CA LEU A 340 -21.69 -16.57 -3.97
C LEU A 340 -22.61 -17.79 -3.93
N ALA A 341 -23.37 -17.97 -2.85
CA ALA A 341 -24.35 -19.05 -2.73
C ALA A 341 -25.44 -18.94 -3.80
N GLN A 342 -25.96 -17.74 -4.08
CA GLN A 342 -26.93 -17.52 -5.16
C GLN A 342 -26.37 -17.87 -6.54
N ILE A 343 -25.12 -17.46 -6.83
CA ILE A 343 -24.46 -17.79 -8.10
C ILE A 343 -24.24 -19.31 -8.20
N GLN A 344 -23.81 -19.94 -7.11
CA GLN A 344 -23.59 -21.39 -7.07
C GLN A 344 -24.89 -22.18 -7.28
N GLU A 345 -26.01 -21.71 -6.72
CA GLU A 345 -27.34 -22.28 -6.97
C GLU A 345 -27.75 -22.12 -8.44
N ALA A 346 -27.53 -20.93 -9.03
CA ALA A 346 -27.82 -20.69 -10.45
C ALA A 346 -26.98 -21.59 -11.37
N VAL A 347 -25.70 -21.78 -11.06
CA VAL A 347 -24.81 -22.71 -11.78
C VAL A 347 -25.31 -24.14 -11.62
N ALA A 348 -25.64 -24.59 -10.41
CA ALA A 348 -26.16 -25.94 -10.17
C ALA A 348 -27.46 -26.20 -10.95
N ASN A 349 -28.36 -25.22 -11.01
CA ASN A 349 -29.60 -25.30 -11.80
C ASN A 349 -29.32 -25.40 -13.31
N LEU A 350 -28.40 -24.58 -13.84
CA LEU A 350 -28.00 -24.67 -15.25
C LEU A 350 -27.32 -25.99 -15.59
N GLU A 351 -26.45 -26.49 -14.71
CA GLU A 351 -25.83 -27.80 -14.89
C GLU A 351 -26.88 -28.93 -14.86
N ALA A 352 -27.87 -28.85 -13.98
CA ALA A 352 -28.97 -29.82 -13.94
C ALA A 352 -29.79 -29.81 -15.25
N GLN A 353 -30.10 -28.62 -15.78
CA GLN A 353 -30.77 -28.48 -17.08
C GLN A 353 -29.93 -29.06 -18.23
N LEU A 354 -28.62 -28.79 -18.25
CA LEU A 354 -27.72 -29.37 -19.24
C LEU A 354 -27.64 -30.90 -19.14
N ARG A 355 -27.59 -31.45 -17.92
CA ARG A 355 -27.63 -32.90 -17.69
C ARG A 355 -28.94 -33.51 -18.19
N GLN A 356 -30.08 -32.84 -17.94
CA GLN A 356 -31.39 -33.27 -18.43
C GLN A 356 -31.46 -33.28 -19.96
N ILE A 357 -31.07 -32.19 -20.63
CA ILE A 357 -31.09 -32.11 -22.10
C ILE A 357 -30.16 -33.17 -22.72
N ARG A 358 -28.99 -33.43 -22.12
CA ARG A 358 -28.09 -34.50 -22.58
C ARG A 358 -28.73 -35.89 -22.43
N ALA A 359 -29.43 -36.14 -21.33
CA ALA A 359 -30.15 -37.40 -21.12
C ALA A 359 -31.30 -37.56 -22.14
N ASP A 360 -32.06 -36.50 -22.39
CA ASP A 360 -33.15 -36.50 -23.37
C ASP A 360 -32.62 -36.73 -24.80
N MET A 361 -31.51 -36.08 -25.16
CA MET A 361 -30.84 -36.28 -26.46
C MET A 361 -30.32 -37.72 -26.62
N ALA A 362 -29.73 -38.29 -25.57
CA ALA A 362 -29.29 -39.68 -25.57
C ALA A 362 -30.48 -40.64 -25.72
N GLY A 363 -31.60 -40.35 -25.06
CA GLY A 363 -32.87 -41.08 -25.20
C GLY A 363 -33.40 -41.04 -26.63
N GLN A 364 -33.53 -39.84 -27.21
CA GLN A 364 -33.98 -39.67 -28.60
C GLN A 364 -33.05 -40.38 -29.60
N SER A 365 -31.73 -40.28 -29.41
CA SER A 365 -30.76 -40.98 -30.26
C SER A 365 -30.96 -42.50 -30.22
N ASN A 366 -31.22 -43.06 -29.04
CA ASN A 366 -31.52 -44.47 -28.90
C ASN A 366 -32.85 -44.86 -29.58
N GLU A 367 -33.91 -44.05 -29.40
CA GLU A 367 -35.19 -44.26 -30.09
C GLU A 367 -35.05 -44.20 -31.61
N TYR A 368 -34.27 -43.25 -32.14
CA TYR A 368 -33.96 -43.17 -33.57
C TYR A 368 -33.19 -44.39 -34.07
N SER A 369 -32.24 -44.91 -33.28
CA SER A 369 -31.52 -46.15 -33.61
C SER A 369 -32.48 -47.34 -33.71
N ILE A 370 -33.38 -47.50 -32.73
CA ILE A 370 -34.38 -48.57 -32.74
C ILE A 370 -35.32 -48.43 -33.95
N LEU A 371 -35.78 -47.21 -34.24
CA LEU A 371 -36.65 -46.96 -35.39
C LEU A 371 -35.94 -47.24 -36.71
N LEU A 372 -34.65 -46.92 -36.82
CA LEU A 372 -33.83 -47.25 -37.98
C LEU A 372 -33.70 -48.76 -38.15
N ASP A 373 -33.47 -49.52 -37.07
CA ASP A 373 -33.42 -50.99 -37.10
C ASP A 373 -34.75 -51.61 -37.53
N ILE A 374 -35.88 -51.07 -37.07
CA ILE A 374 -37.22 -51.50 -37.52
C ILE A 374 -37.42 -51.16 -39.00
N LYS A 375 -37.04 -49.95 -39.43
CA LYS A 375 -37.14 -49.51 -40.82
C LYS A 375 -36.34 -50.43 -41.74
N THR A 376 -35.08 -50.71 -41.41
CA THR A 376 -34.23 -51.60 -42.22
C THR A 376 -34.82 -53.00 -42.30
N ARG A 377 -35.38 -53.52 -41.21
CA ARG A 377 -36.12 -54.79 -41.21
C ARG A 377 -37.35 -54.78 -42.12
N LEU A 378 -38.18 -53.75 -42.03
CA LEU A 378 -39.36 -53.61 -42.89
C LEU A 378 -38.98 -53.45 -44.37
N GLU A 379 -37.90 -52.73 -44.68
CA GLU A 379 -37.38 -52.60 -46.03
C GLU A 379 -36.94 -53.96 -46.61
N MET A 380 -36.32 -54.83 -45.79
CA MET A 380 -36.02 -56.21 -46.18
C MET A 380 -37.30 -57.03 -46.44
N GLU A 381 -38.32 -56.90 -45.58
CA GLU A 381 -39.62 -57.59 -45.76
C GLU A 381 -40.31 -57.10 -47.05
N ILE A 382 -40.33 -55.80 -47.34
CA ILE A 382 -40.87 -55.25 -48.59
C ILE A 382 -40.09 -55.75 -49.81
N ALA A 383 -38.75 -55.82 -49.74
CA ALA A 383 -37.94 -56.35 -50.82
C ALA A 383 -38.26 -57.83 -51.11
N THR A 384 -38.47 -58.64 -50.06
CA THR A 384 -38.90 -60.03 -50.25
C THR A 384 -40.31 -60.13 -50.81
N TYR A 385 -41.25 -59.30 -50.34
CA TYR A 385 -42.60 -59.24 -50.93
C TYR A 385 -42.58 -58.82 -52.40
N ARG A 386 -41.80 -57.81 -52.79
CA ARG A 386 -41.63 -57.41 -54.20
C ARG A 386 -41.11 -58.56 -55.05
N ARG A 387 -40.11 -59.29 -54.56
CA ARG A 387 -39.57 -60.47 -55.23
C ARG A 387 -40.63 -61.56 -55.47
N LEU A 388 -41.49 -61.81 -54.47
CA LEU A 388 -42.59 -62.77 -54.58
C LEU A 388 -43.70 -62.30 -55.55
N LEU A 389 -43.98 -61.00 -55.59
CA LEU A 389 -44.99 -60.39 -56.47
C LEU A 389 -44.54 -60.22 -57.92
N GLU A 390 -43.24 -60.01 -58.16
CA GLU A 390 -42.64 -59.92 -59.50
C GLU A 390 -42.51 -61.29 -60.19
N GLY A 391 -42.88 -62.39 -59.52
CA GLY A 391 -43.01 -63.70 -60.14
C GLY A 391 -41.68 -64.33 -60.55
N GLU A 392 -40.65 -64.24 -59.72
CA GLU A 392 -39.38 -64.93 -59.96
C GLU A 392 -39.39 -66.34 -59.32
N ASP A 393 -40.22 -67.23 -59.87
CA ASP A 393 -39.98 -68.68 -59.85
C ASP A 393 -39.24 -69.08 -61.14
N SER A 394 -38.00 -68.61 -61.28
CA SER A 394 -37.04 -69.21 -62.21
C SER A 394 -35.65 -69.03 -61.63
N GLY A 395 -35.20 -70.10 -60.98
CA GLY A 395 -34.01 -70.10 -60.16
C GLY A 395 -32.74 -69.70 -60.89
N HIS A 396 -31.92 -68.91 -60.21
CA HIS A 396 -30.52 -69.25 -60.03
C HIS A 396 -30.04 -68.65 -58.72
N PHE A 397 -29.54 -69.52 -57.85
CA PHE A 397 -28.72 -69.16 -56.72
C PHE A 397 -27.48 -68.43 -57.25
N GLN A 398 -27.42 -67.10 -57.10
CA GLN A 398 -26.19 -66.32 -57.17
C GLN A 398 -26.15 -65.42 -55.95
N LEU A 399 -25.68 -66.08 -54.89
CA LEU A 399 -25.20 -65.54 -53.64
C LEU A 399 -23.92 -64.73 -53.90
N ASP A 400 -23.95 -63.61 -54.63
CA ASP A 400 -22.72 -62.81 -54.89
C ASP A 400 -22.92 -61.29 -55.08
N THR A 401 -24.10 -60.73 -54.83
CA THR A 401 -24.33 -59.26 -55.00
C THR A 401 -24.75 -58.53 -53.72
N ALA A 402 -24.62 -59.16 -52.55
CA ALA A 402 -24.91 -58.54 -51.25
C ALA A 402 -23.66 -58.21 -50.41
N LYS A 403 -22.45 -58.29 -51.00
CA LYS A 403 -21.19 -57.93 -50.30
C LYS A 403 -20.62 -56.56 -50.66
N GLU A 404 -20.94 -56.00 -51.83
CA GLU A 404 -20.37 -54.69 -52.22
C GLU A 404 -21.12 -53.48 -51.63
N GLU A 405 -22.38 -53.63 -51.22
CA GLU A 405 -23.12 -52.53 -50.58
C GLU A 405 -23.02 -52.55 -49.04
N THR A 406 -22.73 -53.72 -48.43
CA THR A 406 -22.48 -53.82 -46.99
C THR A 406 -21.04 -53.44 -46.59
N GLU A 407 -20.06 -53.50 -47.50
CA GLU A 407 -18.69 -53.04 -47.21
C GLU A 407 -18.53 -51.52 -47.26
N LYS A 408 -19.40 -50.79 -47.99
CA LYS A 408 -19.35 -49.32 -47.97
C LYS A 408 -19.83 -48.73 -46.65
N ASP A 409 -20.75 -49.38 -45.95
CA ASP A 409 -21.29 -48.88 -44.67
C ASP A 409 -20.42 -49.23 -43.44
N LEU A 410 -19.49 -50.19 -43.54
CA LEU A 410 -18.51 -50.50 -42.48
C LEU A 410 -17.29 -49.57 -42.50
N SER A 411 -17.16 -48.67 -43.48
CA SER A 411 -16.08 -47.69 -43.60
C SER A 411 -16.38 -46.32 -42.96
N LYS A 412 -17.36 -46.25 -42.05
CA LYS A 412 -17.61 -45.03 -41.26
C LYS A 412 -16.55 -44.92 -40.15
N VAL A 413 -15.42 -44.29 -40.49
CA VAL A 413 -14.39 -43.86 -39.54
C VAL A 413 -15.03 -42.97 -38.47
N LYS A 414 -15.04 -43.41 -37.21
CA LYS A 414 -15.44 -42.57 -36.08
C LYS A 414 -14.34 -41.53 -35.86
N LYS A 415 -14.59 -40.29 -36.24
CA LYS A 415 -13.68 -39.17 -35.97
C LYS A 415 -14.03 -38.59 -34.60
N ILE A 416 -13.16 -38.81 -33.62
CA ILE A 416 -13.30 -38.18 -32.31
C ILE A 416 -12.56 -36.84 -32.38
N LYS A 417 -13.33 -35.74 -32.37
CA LYS A 417 -12.79 -34.39 -32.28
C LYS A 417 -12.76 -33.98 -30.83
N THR A 418 -11.56 -33.94 -30.25
CA THR A 418 -11.36 -33.41 -28.90
C THR A 418 -11.02 -31.93 -29.05
N ILE A 419 -11.90 -31.08 -28.52
CA ILE A 419 -11.72 -29.63 -28.51
C ILE A 419 -11.25 -29.26 -27.09
N VAL A 420 -10.01 -28.78 -26.99
CA VAL A 420 -9.49 -28.22 -25.73
C VAL A 420 -9.53 -26.71 -25.87
N GLU A 421 -10.43 -26.09 -25.12
CA GLU A 421 -10.59 -24.64 -25.05
C GLU A 421 -9.93 -24.12 -23.79
N GLU A 422 -9.00 -23.18 -23.94
CA GLU A 422 -8.40 -22.47 -22.83
C GLU A 422 -9.17 -21.15 -22.61
N VAL A 423 -9.88 -21.07 -21.49
CA VAL A 423 -10.74 -19.94 -21.15
C VAL A 423 -10.11 -19.15 -20.01
N VAL A 424 -9.81 -17.87 -20.28
CA VAL A 424 -9.39 -16.90 -19.26
C VAL A 424 -10.45 -15.79 -19.23
N ASP A 425 -10.97 -15.47 -18.05
CA ASP A 425 -12.02 -14.47 -17.82
C ASP A 425 -13.28 -14.61 -18.70
N GLY A 426 -13.71 -15.86 -18.95
CA GLY A 426 -14.94 -16.15 -19.68
C GLY A 426 -14.88 -15.91 -21.19
N LYS A 427 -13.69 -15.66 -21.77
CA LYS A 427 -13.48 -15.62 -23.22
C LYS A 427 -12.49 -16.71 -23.63
N VAL A 428 -12.83 -17.46 -24.67
CA VAL A 428 -11.97 -18.51 -25.26
C VAL A 428 -10.79 -17.83 -25.96
N VAL A 429 -9.58 -18.02 -25.45
CA VAL A 429 -8.36 -17.34 -25.94
C VAL A 429 -7.59 -18.23 -26.93
N SER A 430 -7.72 -19.55 -26.81
CA SER A 430 -7.20 -20.50 -27.79
C SER A 430 -8.11 -21.74 -27.89
N SER A 431 -8.22 -22.29 -29.10
CA SER A 431 -8.93 -23.53 -29.38
C SER A 431 -8.03 -24.42 -30.23
N GLN A 432 -7.59 -25.55 -29.66
CA GLN A 432 -6.91 -26.60 -30.41
C GLN A 432 -7.88 -27.76 -30.67
N ILE A 433 -7.98 -28.14 -31.94
CA ILE A 433 -8.78 -29.26 -32.40
C ILE A 433 -7.81 -30.38 -32.77
N SER A 434 -7.81 -31.46 -31.99
CA SER A 434 -7.13 -32.71 -32.37
C SER A 434 -8.17 -33.70 -32.87
N GLU A 435 -7.98 -34.18 -34.09
CA GLU A 435 -8.84 -35.16 -34.75
C GLU A 435 -8.07 -36.48 -34.79
N ILE A 436 -8.52 -37.45 -33.97
CA ILE A 436 -7.95 -38.80 -33.95
C ILE A 436 -8.92 -39.69 -34.73
N GLU A 437 -8.42 -40.29 -35.81
CA GLU A 437 -9.16 -41.25 -36.62
C GLU A 437 -8.89 -42.65 -36.08
N ASP A 438 -9.82 -43.20 -35.31
CA ASP A 438 -9.78 -44.61 -34.94
C ASP A 438 -10.30 -45.44 -36.12
N LYS A 439 -9.42 -46.24 -36.71
CA LYS A 439 -9.81 -47.35 -37.58
C LYS A 439 -10.08 -48.55 -36.68
N MET A 440 -11.32 -49.03 -36.64
CA MET A 440 -11.64 -50.33 -36.01
C MET A 440 -10.97 -51.47 -36.77
#